data_AF-A0A165LS70-F1
#
_entry.id   AF-A0A165LS70-F1
#
_cell.length_a   1.000
_cell.length_b   1.000
_cell.length_c   1.000
_cell.angle_alpha   90.00
_cell.angle_beta   90.00
_cell.angle_gamma   90.00
#
_symmetry.space_group_name_H-M   'P 1'
#
loop_
_entity.id
_entity.type
_entity.pdbx_description
1 polymer ?
#
loop_
_entity_poly.entity_id
_entity_poly.type
_entity_poly.pdbx_seq_one_letter_code
_entity_poly.pdbx_strand_id
1 'polypeptide(L)'
;MAVLSRLVPTIATTYGLQALFAAVFIPLQTERFYDLCGSIGFLSATGVSLYGPALKAKYWDGIPGATLPALNTTNFAPRQLILTAGLVVWSARLGSFLLERAIRHNGDSRFDTIRSNPVTFALAWFMQANWVMLVGLPVYLMNVLPATQHTPLSRGDKVGLAFAAAAFVLEVIADRQKSAWRAAKDAKVHSEKFISHGLWGWSRHPNYVAEIGIWTGVFFSSLRTLRAAYPTSATVAALGSPLLTYVLLRHISGVPPLEKAGDKKWRDDPAWKAYKSNVPVFWPWA
;
A
#
# COMPACT_ATOMS: atom_id res chain seq x y z
N MET A 1 -22.31 14.66 -7.90
CA MET A 1 -21.22 14.53 -8.90
C MET A 1 -19.99 15.40 -8.61
N ALA A 2 -20.11 16.55 -7.91
CA ALA A 2 -19.00 17.50 -7.71
C ALA A 2 -17.85 17.08 -6.75
N VAL A 3 -17.97 15.96 -6.01
CA VAL A 3 -16.91 15.54 -5.06
C VAL A 3 -15.95 14.52 -5.67
N LEU A 4 -16.42 13.63 -6.56
CA LEU A 4 -15.53 12.71 -7.28
C LEU A 4 -14.66 13.43 -8.31
N SER A 5 -15.12 14.54 -8.89
CA SER A 5 -14.28 15.40 -9.73
C SER A 5 -13.09 16.00 -8.98
N ARG A 6 -13.12 16.05 -7.64
CA ARG A 6 -11.98 16.50 -6.82
C ARG A 6 -10.84 15.48 -6.75
N LEU A 7 -11.07 14.23 -7.17
CA LEU A 7 -10.01 13.23 -7.33
C LEU A 7 -9.24 13.40 -8.64
N VAL A 8 -9.74 14.19 -9.60
CA VAL A 8 -9.09 14.36 -10.91
C VAL A 8 -7.63 14.81 -10.78
N PRO A 9 -7.27 15.81 -9.95
CA PRO A 9 -5.87 16.16 -9.74
C PRO A 9 -5.04 15.01 -9.18
N THR A 10 -5.57 14.24 -8.22
CA THR A 10 -4.89 13.09 -7.64
C THR A 10 -4.65 11.98 -8.68
N ILE A 11 -5.65 11.68 -9.51
CA ILE A 11 -5.55 10.71 -10.62
C ILE A 11 -4.51 11.21 -11.63
N ALA A 12 -4.64 12.46 -12.10
CA ALA A 12 -3.75 13.04 -13.08
C ALA A 12 -2.29 13.06 -12.60
N THR A 13 -2.04 13.43 -11.34
CA THR A 13 -0.70 13.37 -10.75
C THR A 13 -0.17 11.95 -10.69
N THR A 14 -0.99 10.98 -10.27
CA THR A 14 -0.54 9.58 -10.14
C THR A 14 -0.15 8.99 -11.50
N TYR A 15 -1.02 9.11 -12.51
CA TYR A 15 -0.74 8.59 -13.84
C TYR A 15 0.35 9.40 -14.55
N GLY A 16 0.37 10.72 -14.38
CA GLY A 16 1.40 11.60 -14.93
C GLY A 16 2.79 11.26 -14.39
N LEU A 17 2.92 11.04 -13.08
CA LEU A 17 4.19 10.63 -12.48
C LEU A 17 4.65 9.25 -12.98
N GLN A 18 3.74 8.27 -13.06
CA GLN A 18 4.12 6.96 -13.60
C GLN A 18 4.49 7.03 -15.09
N ALA A 19 3.85 7.90 -15.88
CA ALA A 19 4.25 8.15 -17.26
C ALA A 19 5.64 8.80 -17.36
N LEU A 20 5.96 9.75 -16.48
CA LEU A 20 7.29 10.36 -16.39
C LEU A 20 8.36 9.33 -16.01
N PHE A 21 8.08 8.47 -15.04
CA PHE A 21 8.99 7.39 -14.68
C PHE A 21 9.16 6.40 -15.84
N ALA A 22 8.07 5.98 -16.47
CA ALA A 22 8.10 5.11 -17.64
C ALA A 22 8.96 5.71 -18.78
N ALA A 23 8.83 7.01 -19.05
CA ALA A 23 9.61 7.70 -20.08
C ALA A 23 11.13 7.68 -19.80
N VAL A 24 11.54 7.64 -18.53
CA VAL A 24 12.95 7.54 -18.14
C VAL A 24 13.42 6.09 -18.13
N PHE A 25 12.65 5.18 -17.54
CA PHE A 25 13.10 3.81 -17.24
C PHE A 25 12.90 2.80 -18.37
N ILE A 26 11.94 3.03 -19.28
CA ILE A 26 11.74 2.16 -20.45
C ILE A 26 12.95 2.24 -21.41
N PRO A 27 13.45 3.43 -21.82
CA PRO A 27 14.64 3.50 -22.68
C PRO A 27 15.89 2.91 -22.02
N LEU A 28 16.00 3.04 -20.70
CA LEU A 28 17.09 2.48 -19.91
C LEU A 28 16.94 0.98 -19.63
N GLN A 29 15.80 0.37 -19.99
CA GLN A 29 15.45 -1.03 -19.73
C GLN A 29 15.77 -1.47 -18.30
N THR A 30 15.46 -0.61 -17.32
CA THR A 30 15.78 -0.88 -15.91
C THR A 30 14.58 -0.63 -15.01
N GLU A 31 14.28 -1.62 -14.17
CA GLU A 31 13.23 -1.59 -13.15
C GLU A 31 13.74 -1.20 -11.77
N ARG A 32 15.03 -0.87 -11.64
CA ARG A 32 15.72 -0.78 -10.35
C ARG A 32 14.98 0.04 -9.30
N PHE A 33 14.31 1.12 -9.71
CA PHE A 33 13.58 2.02 -8.81
C PHE A 33 12.06 1.94 -8.96
N TYR A 34 11.52 0.92 -9.63
CA TYR A 34 10.08 0.74 -9.86
C TYR A 34 9.29 0.80 -8.54
N ASP A 35 9.70 0.06 -7.51
CA ASP A 35 9.04 0.05 -6.21
C ASP A 35 9.12 1.41 -5.48
N LEU A 36 10.24 2.13 -5.61
CA LEU A 36 10.42 3.48 -5.06
C LEU A 36 9.47 4.48 -5.74
N CYS A 37 9.35 4.41 -7.06
CA CYS A 37 8.42 5.22 -7.86
C CYS A 37 6.97 5.01 -7.43
N GLY A 38 6.59 3.80 -7.03
CA GLY A 38 5.28 3.52 -6.43
C GLY A 38 5.07 4.23 -5.10
N SER A 39 6.10 4.22 -4.23
CA SER A 39 6.06 4.93 -2.95
C SER A 39 5.95 6.45 -3.13
N ILE A 40 6.69 7.01 -4.10
CA ILE A 40 6.54 8.41 -4.51
C ILE A 40 5.13 8.68 -5.04
N GLY A 41 4.55 7.74 -5.79
CA GLY A 41 3.15 7.76 -6.21
C GLY A 41 2.18 7.91 -5.04
N PHE A 42 2.29 7.06 -4.01
CA PHE A 42 1.44 7.14 -2.82
C PHE A 42 1.58 8.47 -2.08
N LEU A 43 2.82 8.93 -1.86
CA LEU A 43 3.09 10.18 -1.15
C LEU A 43 2.58 11.40 -1.93
N SER A 44 2.81 11.44 -3.24
CA SER A 44 2.36 12.53 -4.11
C SER A 44 0.85 12.61 -4.21
N ALA A 45 0.17 11.47 -4.41
CA ALA A 45 -1.29 11.39 -4.43
C ALA A 45 -1.90 11.80 -3.07
N THR A 46 -1.24 11.45 -1.96
CA THR A 46 -1.66 11.86 -0.62
C THR A 46 -1.53 13.37 -0.44
N GLY A 47 -0.40 13.96 -0.82
CA GLY A 47 -0.20 15.41 -0.76
C GLY A 47 -1.17 16.17 -1.65
N VAL A 48 -1.36 15.73 -2.89
CA VAL A 48 -2.27 16.36 -3.86
C VAL A 48 -3.73 16.19 -3.44
N SER A 49 -4.15 15.04 -2.92
CA SER A 49 -5.54 14.89 -2.43
C SER A 49 -5.81 15.79 -1.22
N LEU A 50 -4.83 15.98 -0.32
CA LEU A 50 -4.98 16.77 0.89
C LEU A 50 -4.98 18.28 0.61
N TYR A 51 -4.04 18.76 -0.20
CA TYR A 51 -3.84 20.20 -0.45
C TYR A 51 -4.40 20.68 -1.78
N GLY A 52 -4.70 19.78 -2.72
CA GLY A 52 -5.26 20.10 -4.04
C GLY A 52 -6.52 20.97 -3.97
N PRO A 53 -7.49 20.70 -3.07
CA PRO A 53 -8.66 21.59 -2.92
C PRO A 53 -8.28 23.02 -2.54
N ALA A 54 -7.33 23.21 -1.61
CA ALA A 54 -6.88 24.53 -1.19
C ALA A 54 -6.06 25.24 -2.28
N LEU A 55 -5.23 24.50 -3.00
CA LEU A 55 -4.46 25.02 -4.15
C LEU A 55 -5.40 25.45 -5.28
N LYS A 56 -6.42 24.65 -5.60
CA LYS A 56 -7.46 25.01 -6.59
C LYS A 56 -8.21 26.27 -6.16
N ALA A 57 -8.65 26.33 -4.91
CA ALA A 57 -9.34 27.51 -4.37
C ALA A 57 -8.51 28.79 -4.51
N LYS A 58 -7.20 28.71 -4.22
CA LYS A 58 -6.27 29.83 -4.29
C LYS A 58 -5.90 30.24 -5.72
N TYR A 59 -5.47 29.28 -6.54
CA TYR A 59 -4.85 29.57 -7.83
C TYR A 59 -5.80 29.47 -9.02
N TRP A 60 -6.86 28.67 -8.93
CA TRP A 60 -7.79 28.43 -10.03
C TRP A 60 -9.11 29.17 -9.86
N ASP A 61 -9.69 29.09 -8.66
CA ASP A 61 -10.97 29.73 -8.36
C ASP A 61 -10.78 31.20 -7.92
N GLY A 62 -9.53 31.63 -7.68
CA GLY A 62 -9.19 33.02 -7.38
C GLY A 62 -9.79 33.57 -6.09
N ILE A 63 -10.09 32.70 -5.11
CA ILE A 63 -10.77 33.11 -3.88
C ILE A 63 -9.85 34.06 -3.07
N PRO A 64 -10.24 35.33 -2.86
CA PRO A 64 -9.41 36.29 -2.12
C PRO A 64 -9.13 35.80 -0.69
N GLY A 65 -7.86 35.85 -0.29
CA GLY A 65 -7.43 35.42 1.05
C GLY A 65 -7.27 33.89 1.24
N ALA A 66 -7.47 33.08 0.19
CA ALA A 66 -7.21 31.65 0.27
C ALA A 66 -5.70 31.39 0.50
N THR A 67 -5.40 30.70 1.61
CA THR A 67 -4.04 30.30 1.98
C THR A 67 -3.95 28.78 2.09
N LEU A 68 -2.72 28.26 2.11
CA LEU A 68 -2.52 26.85 2.41
C LEU A 68 -2.83 26.59 3.89
N PRO A 69 -3.78 25.71 4.21
CA PRO A 69 -4.14 25.44 5.60
C PRO A 69 -2.98 24.77 6.36
N ALA A 70 -2.73 25.22 7.58
CA ALA A 70 -1.82 24.54 8.50
C ALA A 70 -2.37 23.15 8.88
N LEU A 71 -1.48 22.17 9.08
CA LEU A 71 -1.82 20.82 9.51
C LEU A 71 -2.26 20.79 10.97
N ASN A 72 -3.53 21.09 11.21
CA ASN A 72 -4.14 21.06 12.52
C ASN A 72 -5.62 20.63 12.42
N THR A 73 -6.21 20.33 13.58
CA THR A 73 -7.61 19.89 13.67
C THR A 73 -8.62 21.01 13.47
N THR A 74 -8.18 22.27 13.35
CA THR A 74 -9.08 23.38 13.02
C THR A 74 -9.33 23.46 11.51
N ASN A 75 -8.32 23.13 10.69
CA ASN A 75 -8.44 23.16 9.23
C ASN A 75 -8.83 21.81 8.63
N PHE A 76 -8.43 20.70 9.26
CA PHE A 76 -8.65 19.35 8.77
C PHE A 76 -9.41 18.50 9.78
N ALA A 77 -10.21 17.56 9.29
CA ALA A 77 -10.88 16.62 10.17
C ALA A 77 -9.86 15.68 10.85
N PRO A 78 -10.03 15.30 12.12
CA PRO A 78 -9.12 14.37 12.80
C PRO A 78 -8.89 13.07 12.03
N ARG A 79 -9.96 12.50 11.46
CA ARG A 79 -9.91 11.31 10.60
C ARG A 79 -8.99 11.48 9.40
N GLN A 80 -9.08 12.62 8.73
CA GLN A 80 -8.29 12.95 7.55
C GLN A 80 -6.79 12.98 7.88
N LEU A 81 -6.43 13.61 9.00
CA LEU A 81 -5.05 13.68 9.48
C LEU A 81 -4.51 12.29 9.88
N ILE A 82 -5.30 11.51 10.63
CA ILE A 82 -4.89 10.17 11.09
C ILE A 82 -4.66 9.24 9.90
N LEU A 83 -5.58 9.19 8.94
CA LEU A 83 -5.46 8.30 7.77
C LEU A 83 -4.34 8.74 6.82
N THR A 84 -4.17 10.05 6.63
CA THR A 84 -3.03 10.59 5.87
C THR A 84 -1.71 10.22 6.54
N ALA A 85 -1.59 10.44 7.85
CA ALA A 85 -0.38 10.09 8.59
C ALA A 85 -0.09 8.57 8.50
N GLY A 86 -1.13 7.74 8.65
CA GLY A 86 -1.01 6.29 8.49
C GLY A 86 -0.48 5.88 7.12
N LEU A 87 -1.03 6.44 6.04
CA LEU A 87 -0.56 6.17 4.68
C LEU A 87 0.87 6.66 4.46
N VAL A 88 1.22 7.86 4.92
CA VAL A 88 2.60 8.40 4.81
C VAL A 88 3.59 7.53 5.56
N VAL A 89 3.29 7.13 6.79
CA VAL A 89 4.15 6.25 7.60
C VAL A 89 4.31 4.89 6.93
N TRP A 90 3.21 4.29 6.48
CA TRP A 90 3.23 3.02 5.77
C TRP A 90 4.07 3.11 4.48
N SER A 91 3.85 4.14 3.65
CA SER A 91 4.54 4.33 2.39
C SER A 91 6.03 4.63 2.59
N ALA A 92 6.40 5.43 3.59
CA ALA A 92 7.80 5.70 3.91
C ALA A 92 8.53 4.44 4.39
N ARG A 93 7.87 3.64 5.22
CA ARG A 93 8.40 2.37 5.74
C ARG A 93 8.58 1.32 4.63
N LEU A 94 7.56 1.12 3.80
CA LEU A 94 7.65 0.18 2.68
C LEU A 94 8.66 0.67 1.62
N GLY A 95 8.61 1.95 1.27
CA GLY A 95 9.51 2.54 0.27
C GLY A 95 10.98 2.51 0.68
N SER A 96 11.30 2.79 1.95
CA SER A 96 12.68 2.70 2.45
C SER A 96 13.22 1.27 2.41
N PHE A 97 12.41 0.29 2.82
CA PHE A 97 12.80 -1.13 2.75
C PHE A 97 13.02 -1.59 1.29
N LEU A 98 12.16 -1.20 0.37
CA LEU A 98 12.28 -1.58 -1.05
C LEU A 98 13.44 -0.86 -1.74
N LEU A 99 13.74 0.37 -1.36
CA LEU A 99 14.91 1.11 -1.84
C LEU A 99 16.21 0.45 -1.36
N GLU A 100 16.32 0.10 -0.09
CA GLU A 100 17.48 -0.62 0.45
C GLU A 100 17.70 -1.94 -0.33
N ARG A 101 16.61 -2.67 -0.60
CA ARG A 101 16.64 -3.90 -1.41
C ARG A 101 17.12 -3.64 -2.84
N ALA A 102 16.61 -2.60 -3.51
CA ALA A 102 17.00 -2.23 -4.87
C ALA A 102 18.47 -1.77 -5.00
N ILE A 103 19.03 -1.23 -3.93
CA ILE A 103 20.45 -0.84 -3.89
C ILE A 103 21.33 -2.08 -3.71
N ARG A 104 20.92 -3.04 -2.87
CA ARG A 104 21.70 -4.23 -2.52
C ARG A 104 21.57 -5.40 -3.50
N HIS A 105 20.44 -5.52 -4.20
CA HIS A 105 20.18 -6.62 -5.12
C HIS A 105 20.11 -6.14 -6.57
N ASN A 106 20.63 -6.96 -7.50
CA ASN A 106 20.80 -6.61 -8.90
C ASN A 106 19.51 -6.83 -9.70
N GLY A 107 18.51 -5.98 -9.45
CA GLY A 107 17.22 -6.00 -10.15
C GLY A 107 16.22 -7.02 -9.61
N ASP A 108 15.04 -7.05 -10.21
CA ASP A 108 13.95 -7.96 -9.85
C ASP A 108 13.65 -8.91 -11.02
N SER A 109 13.79 -10.21 -10.79
CA SER A 109 13.61 -11.26 -11.81
C SER A 109 12.23 -11.25 -12.48
N ARG A 110 11.22 -10.61 -11.86
CA ARG A 110 9.89 -10.44 -12.46
C ARG A 110 9.93 -9.57 -13.72
N PHE A 111 10.91 -8.67 -13.83
CA PHE A 111 11.00 -7.72 -14.93
C PHE A 111 11.91 -8.17 -16.06
N ASP A 112 12.72 -9.22 -15.86
CA ASP A 112 13.69 -9.73 -16.85
C ASP A 112 13.02 -10.06 -18.20
N THR A 113 11.78 -10.58 -18.17
CA THR A 113 11.05 -10.97 -19.39
C THR A 113 10.24 -9.84 -20.02
N ILE A 114 10.01 -8.73 -19.32
CA ILE A 114 9.15 -7.63 -19.82
C ILE A 114 9.92 -6.35 -20.14
N ARG A 115 11.09 -6.11 -19.52
CA ARG A 115 11.85 -4.87 -19.68
C ARG A 115 12.35 -4.62 -21.11
N SER A 116 12.50 -5.68 -21.91
CA SER A 116 12.89 -5.61 -23.32
C SER A 116 11.73 -5.21 -24.25
N ASN A 117 10.48 -5.38 -23.82
CA ASN A 117 9.31 -4.99 -24.59
C ASN A 117 8.73 -3.68 -24.02
N PRO A 118 8.86 -2.54 -24.73
CA PRO A 118 8.45 -1.25 -24.20
C PRO A 118 6.95 -1.15 -23.90
N VAL A 119 6.10 -1.86 -24.66
CA VAL A 119 4.64 -1.87 -24.45
C VAL A 119 4.31 -2.62 -23.17
N THR A 120 4.84 -3.83 -23.00
CA THR A 120 4.62 -4.63 -21.79
C THR A 120 5.21 -3.96 -20.55
N PHE A 121 6.36 -3.30 -20.70
CA PHE A 121 6.96 -2.56 -19.59
C PHE A 121 6.13 -1.32 -19.22
N ALA A 122 5.61 -0.57 -20.21
CA ALA A 122 4.68 0.54 -19.96
C ALA A 122 3.42 0.08 -19.21
N LEU A 123 2.86 -1.09 -19.55
CA LEU A 123 1.73 -1.66 -18.83
C LEU A 123 2.05 -1.88 -17.35
N ALA A 124 3.27 -2.31 -17.01
CA ALA A 124 3.67 -2.45 -15.60
C ALA A 124 3.64 -1.10 -14.86
N TRP A 125 4.13 -0.02 -15.48
CA TRP A 125 4.10 1.33 -14.89
C TRP A 125 2.67 1.83 -14.66
N PHE A 126 1.76 1.61 -15.61
CA PHE A 126 0.36 2.00 -15.45
C PHE A 126 -0.40 1.09 -14.47
N MET A 127 -0.04 -0.19 -14.35
CA MET A 127 -0.57 -1.06 -13.29
C MET A 127 -0.17 -0.56 -11.90
N GLN A 128 1.02 0.04 -11.77
CA GLN A 128 1.43 0.69 -10.53
C GLN A 128 0.59 1.93 -10.22
N ALA A 129 0.26 2.75 -11.22
CA ALA A 129 -0.66 3.88 -11.05
C ALA A 129 -2.04 3.40 -10.54
N ASN A 130 -2.57 2.32 -11.13
CA ASN A 130 -3.83 1.71 -10.68
C ASN A 130 -3.75 1.22 -9.24
N TRP A 131 -2.64 0.57 -8.86
CA TRP A 131 -2.40 0.14 -7.48
C TRP A 131 -2.42 1.34 -6.52
N VAL A 132 -1.62 2.38 -6.79
CA VAL A 132 -1.57 3.59 -5.96
C VAL A 132 -2.97 4.18 -5.78
N MET A 133 -3.72 4.32 -6.88
CA MET A 133 -5.06 4.90 -6.83
C MET A 133 -6.06 4.05 -6.05
N LEU A 134 -6.11 2.74 -6.30
CA LEU A 134 -7.13 1.86 -5.72
C LEU A 134 -6.88 1.57 -4.25
N VAL A 135 -5.62 1.33 -3.86
CA VAL A 135 -5.28 1.04 -2.47
C VAL A 135 -5.37 2.31 -1.61
N GLY A 136 -4.92 3.46 -2.12
CA GLY A 136 -5.02 4.74 -1.41
C GLY A 136 -6.41 5.40 -1.46
N LEU A 137 -7.34 4.90 -2.28
CA LEU A 137 -8.65 5.50 -2.55
C LEU A 137 -9.43 5.96 -1.30
N PRO A 138 -9.61 5.14 -0.23
CA PRO A 138 -10.32 5.59 0.96
C PRO A 138 -9.68 6.83 1.61
N VAL A 139 -8.35 6.92 1.61
CA VAL A 139 -7.63 8.08 2.14
C VAL A 139 -7.82 9.30 1.23
N TYR A 140 -7.70 9.12 -0.09
CA TYR A 140 -7.85 10.22 -1.05
C TYR A 140 -9.27 10.80 -1.03
N LEU A 141 -10.29 9.95 -0.89
CA LEU A 141 -11.68 10.39 -0.71
C LEU A 141 -11.84 11.20 0.59
N MET A 142 -11.25 10.75 1.71
CA MET A 142 -11.27 11.52 2.95
C MET A 142 -10.53 12.86 2.83
N ASN A 143 -9.46 12.91 2.04
CA ASN A 143 -8.63 14.09 1.86
C ASN A 143 -9.28 15.19 1.01
N VAL A 144 -9.96 14.82 -0.07
CA VAL A 144 -10.64 15.79 -0.95
C VAL A 144 -11.97 16.32 -0.38
N LEU A 145 -12.44 15.71 0.71
CA LEU A 145 -13.64 16.10 1.41
C LEU A 145 -13.35 17.26 2.38
N PRO A 146 -14.11 18.36 2.36
CA PRO A 146 -13.91 19.47 3.30
C PRO A 146 -14.16 19.01 4.74
N ALA A 147 -13.40 19.55 5.69
CA ALA A 147 -13.50 19.19 7.11
C ALA A 147 -14.94 19.26 7.66
N THR A 148 -15.74 20.23 7.18
CA THR A 148 -17.15 20.43 7.56
C THR A 148 -18.09 19.30 7.15
N GLN A 149 -17.70 18.48 6.18
CA GLN A 149 -18.49 17.34 5.69
C GLN A 149 -18.04 16.00 6.31
N HIS A 150 -17.02 16.01 7.17
CA HIS A 150 -16.64 14.82 7.91
C HIS A 150 -17.59 14.59 9.08
N THR A 151 -18.09 13.36 9.19
CA THR A 151 -18.82 12.96 10.40
C THR A 151 -17.87 12.88 11.60
N PRO A 152 -18.34 13.20 12.84
CA PRO A 152 -17.55 13.01 14.04
C PRO A 152 -17.01 11.58 14.17
N LEU A 153 -15.84 11.43 14.79
CA LEU A 153 -15.23 10.11 15.02
C LEU A 153 -16.13 9.23 15.88
N SER A 154 -16.77 8.25 15.26
CA SER A 154 -17.65 7.30 15.90
C SER A 154 -16.87 6.14 16.54
N ARG A 155 -17.56 5.33 17.35
CA ARG A 155 -16.97 4.12 17.95
C ARG A 155 -16.46 3.16 16.87
N GLY A 156 -17.23 2.94 15.80
CA GLY A 156 -16.81 2.08 14.68
C GLY A 156 -15.55 2.60 13.98
N ASP A 157 -15.42 3.92 13.84
CA ASP A 157 -14.22 4.52 13.25
C ASP A 157 -12.97 4.24 14.09
N LYS A 158 -13.10 4.37 15.41
CA LYS A 158 -12.01 4.09 16.36
C LYS A 158 -11.62 2.62 16.34
N VAL A 159 -12.58 1.71 16.22
CA VAL A 159 -12.31 0.27 16.06
C VAL A 159 -11.57 0.00 14.76
N GLY A 160 -11.98 0.60 13.64
CA GLY A 160 -11.28 0.47 12.36
C GLY A 160 -9.85 1.00 12.41
N LEU A 161 -9.63 2.16 13.07
CA LEU A 161 -8.29 2.74 13.29
C LEU A 161 -7.43 1.84 14.18
N ALA A 162 -7.99 1.33 15.29
CA ALA A 162 -7.27 0.42 16.18
C ALA A 162 -6.89 -0.88 15.45
N PHE A 163 -7.77 -1.41 14.62
CA PHE A 163 -7.50 -2.58 13.79
C PHE A 163 -6.38 -2.31 12.78
N ALA A 164 -6.43 -1.18 12.07
CA ALA A 164 -5.36 -0.79 11.14
C ALA A 164 -4.01 -0.63 11.86
N ALA A 165 -4.00 -0.01 13.05
CA ALA A 165 -2.79 0.17 13.85
C ALA A 165 -2.22 -1.17 14.35
N ALA A 166 -3.07 -2.07 14.85
CA ALA A 166 -2.66 -3.41 15.26
C ALA A 166 -2.10 -4.21 14.07
N ALA A 167 -2.75 -4.14 12.90
CA ALA A 167 -2.27 -4.76 11.68
C ALA A 167 -0.91 -4.19 11.25
N PHE A 168 -0.73 -2.87 11.30
CA PHE A 168 0.56 -2.23 11.02
C PHE A 168 1.67 -2.72 11.96
N VAL A 169 1.39 -2.86 13.25
CA VAL A 169 2.35 -3.41 14.22
C VAL A 169 2.71 -4.87 13.89
N LEU A 170 1.72 -5.69 13.53
CA LEU A 170 1.95 -7.08 13.11
C LEU A 170 2.83 -7.16 11.85
N GLU A 171 2.59 -6.28 10.85
CA GLU A 171 3.42 -6.19 9.65
C GLU A 171 4.88 -5.87 10.01
N VAL A 172 5.08 -4.86 10.87
CA VAL A 172 6.41 -4.46 11.34
C VAL A 172 7.12 -5.60 12.08
N ILE A 173 6.41 -6.32 12.95
CA ILE A 173 6.98 -7.47 13.69
C ILE A 173 7.33 -8.60 12.72
N ALA A 174 6.44 -8.95 11.79
CA ALA A 174 6.64 -10.03 10.83
C ALA A 174 7.88 -9.80 9.96
N ASP A 175 8.03 -8.58 9.44
CA ASP A 175 9.18 -8.23 8.61
C ASP A 175 10.47 -8.11 9.43
N ARG A 176 10.42 -7.60 10.67
CA ARG A 176 11.59 -7.60 11.57
C ARG A 176 12.04 -9.01 11.92
N GLN A 177 11.11 -9.93 12.20
CA GLN A 177 11.43 -11.34 12.42
C GLN A 177 12.13 -11.95 11.20
N LYS A 178 11.61 -11.69 9.99
CA LYS A 178 12.21 -12.19 8.75
C LYS A 178 13.59 -11.62 8.50
N SER A 179 13.78 -10.31 8.69
CA SER A 179 15.07 -9.64 8.48
C SER A 179 16.11 -10.08 9.50
N ALA A 180 15.75 -10.18 10.78
CA ALA A 180 16.64 -10.68 11.83
C ALA A 180 17.05 -12.13 11.59
N TRP A 181 16.09 -12.99 11.19
CA TRP A 181 16.37 -14.37 10.83
C TRP A 181 17.32 -14.48 9.63
N ARG A 182 17.14 -13.65 8.60
CA ARG A 182 18.05 -13.61 7.44
C ARG A 182 19.46 -13.17 7.85
N ALA A 183 19.57 -12.10 8.63
CA ALA A 183 20.86 -11.61 9.12
C ALA A 183 21.59 -12.66 9.98
N ALA A 184 20.88 -13.37 10.86
CA ALA A 184 21.43 -14.43 11.68
C ALA A 184 21.91 -15.63 10.83
N LYS A 185 21.16 -15.97 9.77
CA LYS A 185 21.57 -16.99 8.79
C LYS A 185 22.84 -16.59 8.04
N ASP A 186 22.93 -15.34 7.58
CA ASP A 186 24.10 -14.83 6.85
C ASP A 186 25.34 -14.78 7.76
N ALA A 187 25.15 -14.47 9.05
CA ALA A 187 26.17 -14.55 10.09
C ALA A 187 26.48 -15.99 10.56
N LYS A 188 25.87 -17.01 9.92
CA LYS A 188 26.05 -18.45 10.25
C LYS A 188 25.70 -18.81 11.70
N VAL A 189 24.82 -18.04 12.34
CA VAL A 189 24.33 -18.31 13.71
C VAL A 189 23.40 -19.53 13.75
N HIS A 190 22.71 -19.83 12.64
CA HIS A 190 21.90 -21.02 12.48
C HIS A 190 21.92 -21.54 11.04
N SER A 191 21.52 -22.79 10.84
CA SER A 191 21.50 -23.48 9.53
C SER A 191 20.08 -23.72 8.99
N GLU A 192 19.05 -23.21 9.66
CA GLU A 192 17.65 -23.35 9.24
C GLU A 192 17.40 -22.93 7.79
N LYS A 193 16.60 -23.71 7.05
CA LYS A 193 16.36 -23.49 5.62
C LYS A 193 15.40 -22.33 5.34
N PHE A 194 14.37 -22.21 6.16
CA PHE A 194 13.32 -21.18 6.11
C PHE A 194 12.86 -20.85 7.53
N ILE A 195 12.27 -19.67 7.72
CA ILE A 195 11.68 -19.25 9.00
C ILE A 195 10.33 -19.95 9.20
N SER A 196 10.10 -20.50 10.38
CA SER A 196 8.88 -21.24 10.74
C SER A 196 8.38 -20.96 12.16
N HIS A 197 8.98 -19.99 12.86
CA HIS A 197 8.65 -19.62 14.24
C HIS A 197 8.22 -18.14 14.34
N GLY A 198 7.71 -17.74 15.50
CA GLY A 198 7.12 -16.42 15.67
C GLY A 198 5.82 -16.29 14.88
N LEU A 199 5.57 -15.14 14.23
CA LEU A 199 4.37 -14.94 13.41
C LEU A 199 4.37 -15.85 12.18
N TRP A 200 5.55 -16.25 11.70
CA TRP A 200 5.71 -17.19 10.58
C TRP A 200 5.27 -18.61 10.94
N GLY A 201 5.18 -18.95 12.24
CA GLY A 201 4.57 -20.21 12.68
C GLY A 201 3.05 -20.18 12.73
N TRP A 202 2.43 -18.99 12.69
CA TRP A 202 0.97 -18.85 12.72
C TRP A 202 0.38 -18.75 11.31
N SER A 203 1.09 -18.04 10.43
CA SER A 203 0.75 -17.82 9.03
C SER A 203 2.03 -17.91 8.22
N ARG A 204 1.99 -18.55 7.04
CA ARG A 204 3.17 -18.60 6.15
C ARG A 204 3.52 -17.22 5.58
N HIS A 205 2.57 -16.30 5.56
CA HIS A 205 2.74 -14.93 5.06
C HIS A 205 2.09 -13.91 6.02
N PRO A 206 2.61 -13.76 7.25
CA PRO A 206 1.97 -12.94 8.28
C PRO A 206 2.00 -11.45 7.95
N ASN A 207 3.04 -10.99 7.25
CA ASN A 207 3.14 -9.61 6.77
C ASN A 207 2.06 -9.26 5.74
N TYR A 208 1.70 -10.20 4.84
CA TYR A 208 0.61 -9.97 3.88
C TYR A 208 -0.78 -9.97 4.53
N VAL A 209 -1.01 -10.85 5.52
CA VAL A 209 -2.24 -10.80 6.33
C VAL A 209 -2.37 -9.43 7.03
N ALA A 210 -1.27 -8.95 7.59
CA ALA A 210 -1.21 -7.65 8.22
C ALA A 210 -1.46 -6.50 7.23
N GLU A 211 -0.87 -6.53 6.03
CA GLU A 211 -1.11 -5.51 5.01
C GLU A 211 -2.59 -5.45 4.58
N ILE A 212 -3.23 -6.61 4.37
CA ILE A 212 -4.68 -6.68 4.11
C ILE A 212 -5.47 -6.09 5.28
N GLY A 213 -5.06 -6.39 6.52
CA GLY A 213 -5.65 -5.86 7.74
C GLY A 213 -5.58 -4.33 7.85
N ILE A 214 -4.47 -3.72 7.44
CA ILE A 214 -4.30 -2.25 7.42
C ILE A 214 -5.35 -1.62 6.53
N TRP A 215 -5.43 -2.04 5.27
CA TRP A 215 -6.35 -1.45 4.29
C TRP A 215 -7.81 -1.73 4.63
N THR A 216 -8.08 -2.87 5.26
CA THR A 216 -9.40 -3.21 5.81
C THR A 216 -9.78 -2.25 6.94
N GLY A 217 -8.88 -2.00 7.89
CA GLY A 217 -9.10 -1.04 8.98
C GLY A 217 -9.25 0.41 8.47
N VAL A 218 -8.44 0.82 7.49
CA VAL A 218 -8.55 2.13 6.81
C VAL A 218 -9.92 2.27 6.15
N PHE A 219 -10.41 1.25 5.43
CA PHE A 219 -11.75 1.26 4.86
C PHE A 219 -12.83 1.39 5.94
N PHE A 220 -12.83 0.55 6.97
CA PHE A 220 -13.84 0.63 8.04
C PHE A 220 -13.80 1.96 8.80
N SER A 221 -12.62 2.52 9.00
CA SER A 221 -12.45 3.84 9.62
C SER A 221 -12.85 5.01 8.73
N SER A 222 -13.11 4.81 7.44
CA SER A 222 -13.63 5.85 6.54
C SER A 222 -15.11 5.64 6.20
N LEU A 223 -15.64 4.45 6.44
CA LEU A 223 -16.97 3.99 5.99
C LEU A 223 -18.12 4.93 6.39
N ARG A 224 -18.15 5.41 7.64
CA ARG A 224 -19.24 6.29 8.10
C ARG A 224 -19.27 7.61 7.34
N THR A 225 -18.13 8.27 7.19
CA THR A 225 -18.03 9.51 6.42
C THR A 225 -18.28 9.25 4.93
N LEU A 226 -17.76 8.15 4.37
CA LEU A 226 -18.02 7.79 2.98
C LEU A 226 -19.51 7.64 2.68
N ARG A 227 -20.26 6.94 3.54
CA ARG A 227 -21.72 6.77 3.39
C ARG A 227 -22.51 8.06 3.58
N ALA A 228 -22.00 8.99 4.39
CA ALA A 228 -22.68 10.26 4.65
C ALA A 228 -22.41 11.31 3.56
N ALA A 229 -21.20 11.33 3.00
CA ALA A 229 -20.74 12.40 2.11
C ALA A 229 -20.77 12.02 0.61
N TYR A 230 -20.85 10.72 0.29
CA TYR A 230 -20.76 10.23 -1.09
C TYR A 230 -21.91 9.29 -1.45
N PRO A 231 -22.23 9.14 -2.76
CA PRO A 231 -23.12 8.08 -3.21
C PRO A 231 -22.55 6.69 -2.87
N THR A 232 -23.44 5.70 -2.80
CA THR A 232 -23.09 4.29 -2.52
C THR A 232 -21.98 3.78 -3.42
N SER A 233 -21.92 4.21 -4.68
CA SER A 233 -20.86 3.82 -5.63
C SER A 233 -19.45 4.18 -5.16
N ALA A 234 -19.25 5.30 -4.48
CA ALA A 234 -17.93 5.67 -3.96
C ALA A 234 -17.52 4.80 -2.76
N THR A 235 -18.50 4.40 -1.93
CA THR A 235 -18.27 3.46 -0.83
C THR A 235 -17.88 2.09 -1.38
N VAL A 236 -18.58 1.62 -2.43
CA VAL A 236 -18.25 0.37 -3.14
C VAL A 236 -16.87 0.45 -3.79
N ALA A 237 -16.52 1.58 -4.41
CA ALA A 237 -15.19 1.79 -4.98
C ALA A 237 -14.09 1.74 -3.91
N ALA A 238 -14.30 2.36 -2.75
CA ALA A 238 -13.36 2.36 -1.63
C ALA A 238 -13.13 0.96 -1.03
N LEU A 239 -14.13 0.06 -1.09
CA LEU A 239 -13.96 -1.35 -0.74
C LEU A 239 -12.96 -2.06 -1.66
N GLY A 240 -12.74 -1.52 -2.86
CA GLY A 240 -11.69 -1.98 -3.77
C GLY A 240 -10.29 -1.95 -3.16
N SER A 241 -10.01 -1.09 -2.18
CA SER A 241 -8.69 -1.01 -1.52
C SER A 241 -8.31 -2.34 -0.83
N PRO A 242 -9.03 -2.81 0.21
CA PRO A 242 -8.70 -4.08 0.84
C PRO A 242 -8.89 -5.30 -0.08
N LEU A 243 -9.88 -5.28 -0.98
CA LEU A 243 -10.12 -6.40 -1.90
C LEU A 243 -8.99 -6.56 -2.92
N LEU A 244 -8.52 -5.46 -3.51
CA LEU A 244 -7.41 -5.50 -4.45
C LEU A 244 -6.13 -5.97 -3.73
N THR A 245 -5.86 -5.45 -2.53
CA THR A 245 -4.71 -5.91 -1.74
C THR A 245 -4.79 -7.41 -1.47
N TYR A 246 -5.95 -7.93 -1.08
CA TYR A 246 -6.15 -9.38 -0.88
C TYR A 246 -5.91 -10.17 -2.17
N VAL A 247 -6.56 -9.79 -3.27
CA VAL A 247 -6.45 -10.50 -4.55
C VAL A 247 -5.01 -10.48 -5.07
N LEU A 248 -4.35 -9.32 -5.02
CA LEU A 248 -2.96 -9.19 -5.41
C LEU A 248 -2.08 -10.11 -4.55
N LEU A 249 -2.07 -9.95 -3.23
CA LEU A 249 -1.15 -10.68 -2.37
C LEU A 249 -1.43 -12.18 -2.26
N ARG A 250 -2.69 -12.61 -2.36
CA ARG A 250 -3.06 -14.03 -2.25
C ARG A 250 -2.91 -14.79 -3.56
N HIS A 251 -3.28 -14.17 -4.68
CA HIS A 251 -3.54 -14.91 -5.93
C HIS A 251 -2.67 -14.49 -7.10
N ILE A 252 -2.10 -13.29 -7.11
CA ILE A 252 -1.38 -12.76 -8.27
C ILE A 252 0.10 -12.55 -7.94
N SER A 253 0.37 -11.67 -6.99
CA SER A 253 1.67 -11.33 -6.42
C SER A 253 1.78 -11.87 -4.99
N GLY A 254 2.88 -11.58 -4.30
CA GLY A 254 3.06 -12.00 -2.90
C GLY A 254 3.19 -13.52 -2.76
N VAL A 255 2.10 -14.21 -2.38
CA VAL A 255 2.08 -15.63 -2.02
C VAL A 255 2.53 -16.54 -3.18
N PRO A 256 1.92 -16.52 -4.38
CA PRO A 256 2.20 -17.51 -5.42
C PRO A 256 3.68 -17.59 -5.85
N PRO A 257 4.40 -16.48 -6.14
CA PRO A 257 5.80 -16.58 -6.52
C PRO A 257 6.69 -17.07 -5.38
N LEU A 258 6.38 -16.70 -4.12
CA LEU A 258 7.16 -17.12 -2.96
C LEU A 258 6.97 -18.61 -2.64
N GLU A 259 5.74 -19.10 -2.69
CA GLU A 259 5.43 -20.53 -2.50
C GLU A 259 6.06 -21.38 -3.61
N LYS A 260 5.94 -20.97 -4.87
CA LYS A 260 6.60 -21.64 -6.00
C LYS A 260 8.12 -21.69 -5.84
N ALA A 261 8.73 -20.60 -5.38
CA ALA A 261 10.17 -20.55 -5.13
C ALA A 261 10.59 -21.46 -3.96
N GLY A 262 9.77 -21.54 -2.90
CA GLY A 262 9.97 -22.46 -1.78
C GLY A 262 9.85 -23.92 -2.21
N ASP A 263 8.81 -24.26 -2.96
CA ASP A 263 8.59 -25.61 -3.49
C ASP A 263 9.72 -26.04 -4.44
N LYS A 264 10.19 -25.15 -5.31
CA LYS A 264 11.35 -25.45 -6.17
C LYS A 264 12.60 -25.80 -5.37
N LYS A 265 12.81 -25.19 -4.20
CA LYS A 265 14.01 -25.38 -3.38
C LYS A 265 13.89 -26.52 -2.37
N TRP A 266 12.71 -26.76 -1.83
CA TRP A 266 12.51 -27.60 -0.65
C TRP A 266 11.38 -28.63 -0.78
N ARG A 267 10.85 -28.88 -2.00
CA ARG A 267 9.76 -29.87 -2.21
C ARG A 267 10.00 -31.23 -1.57
N ASP A 268 11.25 -31.70 -1.55
CA ASP A 268 11.61 -33.03 -1.08
C ASP A 268 12.01 -33.03 0.41
N ASP A 269 12.02 -31.86 1.06
CA ASP A 269 12.36 -31.70 2.47
C ASP A 269 11.16 -32.03 3.38
N PRO A 270 11.29 -33.01 4.30
CA PRO A 270 10.22 -33.34 5.25
C PRO A 270 9.78 -32.16 6.12
N ALA A 271 10.70 -31.27 6.52
CA ALA A 271 10.39 -30.11 7.34
C ALA A 271 9.56 -29.07 6.57
N TRP A 272 9.82 -28.91 5.27
CA TRP A 272 9.02 -28.02 4.40
C TRP A 272 7.59 -28.54 4.24
N LYS A 273 7.44 -29.85 4.02
CA LYS A 273 6.11 -30.51 3.94
C LYS A 273 5.34 -30.38 5.26
N ALA A 274 6.01 -30.60 6.39
CA ALA A 274 5.42 -30.42 7.72
C ALA A 274 5.00 -28.96 7.97
N TYR A 275 5.83 -28.00 7.57
CA TYR A 275 5.50 -26.58 7.70
C TYR A 275 4.28 -26.18 6.86
N LYS A 276 4.21 -26.57 5.58
CA LYS A 276 3.07 -26.25 4.72
C LYS A 276 1.76 -26.93 5.13
N SER A 277 1.84 -28.10 5.77
CA SER A 277 0.65 -28.82 6.25
C SER A 277 0.12 -28.29 7.58
N ASN A 278 1.01 -27.83 8.47
CA ASN A 278 0.61 -27.35 9.79
C ASN A 278 0.36 -25.83 9.83
N VAL A 279 0.95 -25.06 8.92
CA VAL A 279 0.85 -23.60 8.92
C VAL A 279 0.02 -23.10 7.72
N PRO A 280 -1.11 -22.43 7.96
CA PRO A 280 -1.97 -21.92 6.89
C PRO A 280 -1.27 -20.84 6.07
N VAL A 281 -1.73 -20.61 4.83
CA VAL A 281 -1.19 -19.50 4.02
C VAL A 281 -1.48 -18.17 4.70
N PHE A 282 -2.75 -17.94 5.09
CA PHE A 282 -3.22 -16.75 5.79
C PHE A 282 -4.02 -17.15 7.03
N TRP A 283 -3.43 -17.04 8.21
CA TRP A 283 -4.16 -17.24 9.45
C TRP A 283 -5.43 -16.36 9.54
N PRO A 284 -6.56 -16.87 10.07
CA PRO A 284 -6.77 -18.23 10.61
C PRO A 284 -7.22 -19.29 9.57
N TRP A 285 -7.24 -18.96 8.29
CA TRP A 285 -7.81 -19.81 7.24
C TRP A 285 -6.74 -20.57 6.45
N ALA A 286 -6.93 -21.87 6.24
CA ALA A 286 -6.00 -22.73 5.49
C ALA A 286 -5.82 -22.27 4.02
#